data_AF-A0A2N2ZT35-F1
#
_entry.id   AF-A0A2N2ZT35-F1
#
_cell.length_a   1.000
_cell.length_b   1.000
_cell.length_c   1.000
_cell.angle_alpha   90.00
_cell.angle_beta   90.00
_cell.angle_gamma   90.00
#
_symmetry.space_group_name_H-M   'P 1'
#
loop_
_entity.id
_entity.type
_entity.pdbx_description
1 polymer ?
#
loop_
_entity_poly.entity_id
_entity_poly.type
_entity_poly.pdbx_seq_one_letter_code
_entity_poly.pdbx_strand_id
1 'polypeptide(L)'
;TAGHKLYGLPDMPLDIAVAYSQGFIGYVIEQQLRNVMMVNDMDRDIISIITQVLVDKEDPAFKNPTKPVGPYYTQEESETITAETGAVFAADPRGRGFRKVVASPKPLVISNQKSIEALARAGQIVIAVGGGGIPAFYVQENKLQGIDAVIDKDLASSLLAVQIRADKFFILTDVPKVCINYNTPQEKALDRITIADAKRYLAEGQFAEGSMAPKIRAAISFVEGSGKDAIITNSEKLGMDNGGTRIVIV
;
A
#
# COMPACT_ATOMS: atom_id res chain seq x y z
N THR A 1 14.77 17.31 -3.17
CA THR A 1 15.12 16.11 -3.96
C THR A 1 16.55 16.19 -4.48
N ALA A 2 17.12 15.11 -5.05
CA ALA A 2 18.47 15.15 -5.66
C ALA A 2 18.56 16.21 -6.79
N GLY A 3 17.47 16.43 -7.54
CA GLY A 3 17.39 17.45 -8.58
C GLY A 3 17.48 18.88 -8.04
N HIS A 4 16.80 19.18 -6.93
CA HIS A 4 16.95 20.46 -6.24
C HIS A 4 18.39 20.67 -5.73
N LYS A 5 18.96 19.65 -5.08
CA LYS A 5 20.31 19.72 -4.50
C LYS A 5 21.41 19.93 -5.56
N LEU A 6 21.29 19.31 -6.72
CA LEU A 6 22.32 19.35 -7.77
C LEU A 6 22.10 20.44 -8.81
N TYR A 7 20.85 20.83 -9.07
CA TYR A 7 20.50 21.66 -10.23
C TYR A 7 19.52 22.81 -9.92
N GLY A 8 19.13 23.04 -8.66
CA GLY A 8 18.19 24.10 -8.29
C GLY A 8 16.78 23.92 -8.87
N LEU A 9 16.44 22.70 -9.30
CA LEU A 9 15.10 22.39 -9.83
C LEU A 9 14.08 22.37 -8.69
N PRO A 10 12.87 22.92 -8.90
CA PRO A 10 11.81 22.86 -7.89
C PRO A 10 11.49 21.41 -7.53
N ASP A 11 11.25 21.16 -6.25
CA ASP A 11 10.89 19.83 -5.78
C ASP A 11 9.53 19.42 -6.34
N MET A 12 9.50 18.21 -6.91
CA MET A 12 8.27 17.63 -7.44
C MET A 12 7.32 17.31 -6.27
N PRO A 13 6.07 17.80 -6.31
CA PRO A 13 5.04 17.44 -5.35
C PRO A 13 4.88 15.92 -5.25
N LEU A 14 4.51 15.42 -4.07
CA LEU A 14 4.57 13.99 -3.77
C LEU A 14 3.48 13.21 -4.53
N ASP A 15 2.31 13.81 -4.72
CA ASP A 15 1.24 13.28 -5.56
C ASP A 15 1.69 13.08 -7.01
N ILE A 16 2.43 14.03 -7.57
CA ILE A 16 3.03 13.93 -8.92
C ILE A 16 4.10 12.83 -8.94
N ALA A 17 4.95 12.74 -7.92
CA ALA A 17 5.93 11.66 -7.81
C ALA A 17 5.27 10.28 -7.73
N VAL A 18 4.12 10.15 -7.06
CA VAL A 18 3.31 8.93 -7.06
C VAL A 18 2.80 8.62 -8.46
N ALA A 19 2.30 9.61 -9.21
CA ALA A 19 1.86 9.41 -10.59
C ALA A 19 2.99 8.90 -11.51
N TYR A 20 4.18 9.50 -11.43
CA TYR A 20 5.37 9.01 -12.14
C TYR A 20 5.71 7.56 -11.79
N SER A 21 5.67 7.22 -10.50
CA SER A 21 5.96 5.86 -10.04
C SER A 21 4.96 4.83 -10.57
N GLN A 22 3.69 5.20 -10.73
CA GLN A 22 2.68 4.31 -11.32
C GLN A 22 2.98 4.02 -12.78
N GLY A 23 3.30 5.04 -13.58
CA GLY A 23 3.66 4.86 -14.99
C GLY A 23 4.91 4.01 -15.15
N PHE A 24 5.97 4.30 -14.38
CA PHE A 24 7.22 3.56 -14.42
C PHE A 24 7.04 2.08 -14.00
N ILE A 25 6.48 1.83 -12.82
CA ILE A 25 6.33 0.47 -12.28
C ILE A 25 5.31 -0.32 -13.10
N GLY A 26 4.19 0.32 -13.50
CA GLY A 26 3.16 -0.30 -14.33
C GLY A 26 3.72 -0.80 -15.66
N TYR A 27 4.47 0.06 -16.37
CA TYR A 27 5.17 -0.31 -17.60
C TYR A 27 6.06 -1.55 -17.42
N VAL A 28 6.90 -1.57 -16.38
CA VAL A 28 7.81 -2.70 -16.13
C VAL A 28 7.01 -3.98 -15.86
N ILE A 29 5.97 -3.91 -15.03
CA ILE A 29 5.13 -5.08 -14.72
C ILE A 29 4.41 -5.58 -15.97
N GLU A 30 3.80 -4.69 -16.76
CA GLU A 30 3.13 -5.04 -18.02
C GLU A 30 4.06 -5.79 -18.96
N GLN A 31 5.25 -5.24 -19.20
CA GLN A 31 6.21 -5.82 -20.12
C GLN A 31 6.67 -7.21 -19.66
N GLN A 32 7.04 -7.36 -18.38
CA GLN A 32 7.52 -8.64 -17.87
C GLN A 32 6.41 -9.70 -17.82
N LEU A 33 5.19 -9.30 -17.43
CA LEU A 33 4.07 -10.21 -17.39
C LEU A 33 3.68 -10.65 -18.81
N ARG A 34 3.72 -9.75 -19.80
CA ARG A 34 3.49 -10.09 -21.20
C ARG A 34 4.50 -11.13 -21.70
N ASN A 35 5.79 -10.95 -21.40
CA ASN A 35 6.82 -11.91 -21.78
C ASN A 35 6.55 -13.31 -21.20
N VAL A 36 6.20 -13.39 -19.92
CA VAL A 36 5.88 -14.67 -19.26
C VAL A 36 4.61 -15.29 -19.85
N MET A 37 3.57 -14.48 -20.08
CA MET A 37 2.29 -14.98 -20.59
C MET A 37 2.40 -15.54 -22.02
N MET A 38 3.14 -14.86 -22.90
CA MET A 38 3.35 -15.31 -24.28
C MET A 38 4.08 -16.64 -24.35
N VAL A 39 5.06 -16.89 -23.46
CA VAL A 39 5.76 -18.19 -23.37
C VAL A 39 4.82 -19.32 -22.91
N ASN A 40 3.72 -18.99 -22.24
CA ASN A 40 2.73 -19.95 -21.75
C ASN A 40 1.44 -19.96 -22.60
N ASP A 41 1.49 -19.47 -23.84
CA ASP A 41 0.35 -19.40 -24.78
C ASP A 41 -0.89 -18.72 -24.18
N MET A 42 -0.68 -17.74 -23.29
CA MET A 42 -1.75 -16.95 -22.68
C MET A 42 -1.83 -15.58 -23.34
N ASP A 43 -2.88 -15.36 -24.13
CA ASP A 43 -3.16 -14.07 -24.76
C ASP A 43 -4.25 -13.30 -23.98
N ARG A 44 -3.83 -12.25 -23.26
CA ARG A 44 -4.71 -11.32 -22.53
C ARG A 44 -4.11 -9.92 -22.57
N ASP A 45 -4.96 -8.90 -22.55
CA ASP A 45 -4.49 -7.53 -22.34
C ASP A 45 -4.06 -7.35 -20.89
N ILE A 46 -2.98 -6.59 -20.74
CA ILE A 46 -2.43 -6.17 -19.46
C ILE A 46 -2.39 -4.64 -19.52
N ILE A 47 -3.10 -3.99 -18.59
CA ILE A 47 -3.39 -2.55 -18.66
C ILE A 47 -3.11 -1.91 -17.31
N SER A 48 -2.19 -0.95 -17.27
CA SER A 48 -1.98 -0.07 -16.12
C SER A 48 -2.89 1.15 -16.20
N ILE A 49 -3.57 1.43 -15.10
CA ILE A 49 -4.45 2.60 -14.98
C ILE A 49 -3.85 3.53 -13.93
N ILE A 50 -3.46 4.72 -14.35
CA ILE A 50 -3.12 5.80 -13.41
C ILE A 50 -4.33 6.07 -12.52
N THR A 51 -4.14 5.90 -11.22
CA THR A 51 -5.25 5.83 -10.25
C THR A 51 -5.11 6.94 -9.21
N GLN A 52 -6.11 7.82 -9.16
CA GLN A 52 -6.32 8.77 -8.06
C GLN A 52 -7.20 8.15 -6.98
N VAL A 53 -6.92 8.48 -5.73
CA VAL A 53 -7.65 7.99 -4.56
C VAL A 53 -8.06 9.17 -3.71
N LEU A 54 -9.36 9.28 -3.48
CA LEU A 54 -9.93 10.33 -2.65
C LEU A 54 -9.58 10.08 -1.19
N VAL A 55 -9.13 11.12 -0.51
CA VAL A 55 -8.83 11.14 0.94
C VAL A 55 -9.53 12.33 1.60
N ASP A 56 -9.69 12.25 2.92
CA ASP A 56 -10.15 13.40 3.71
C ASP A 56 -8.96 14.29 4.05
N LYS A 57 -9.03 15.59 3.73
CA LYS A 57 -7.99 16.57 4.08
C LYS A 57 -7.89 16.79 5.60
N GLU A 58 -8.97 16.50 6.33
CA GLU A 58 -9.02 16.62 7.80
C GLU A 58 -8.65 15.30 8.49
N ASP A 59 -8.20 14.28 7.73
CA ASP A 59 -7.75 13.01 8.30
C ASP A 59 -6.66 13.26 9.37
N PRO A 60 -6.79 12.68 10.58
CA PRO A 60 -5.81 12.85 11.65
C PRO A 60 -4.36 12.52 11.26
N ALA A 61 -4.15 11.69 10.24
CA ALA A 61 -2.83 11.36 9.72
C ALA A 61 -2.05 12.59 9.20
N PHE A 62 -2.72 13.66 8.80
CA PHE A 62 -2.06 14.92 8.42
C PHE A 62 -1.45 15.66 9.61
N LYS A 63 -2.01 15.48 10.81
CA LYS A 63 -1.48 16.07 12.05
C LYS A 63 -0.37 15.23 12.67
N ASN A 64 -0.31 13.94 12.34
CA ASN A 64 0.69 13.00 12.84
C ASN A 64 1.24 12.12 11.70
N PRO A 65 2.16 12.65 10.87
CA PRO A 65 2.74 11.91 9.76
C PRO A 65 3.66 10.80 10.28
N THR A 66 3.42 9.55 9.87
CA THR A 66 4.17 8.38 10.34
C THR A 66 4.83 7.58 9.22
N LYS A 67 4.43 7.81 7.95
CA LYS A 67 4.86 6.93 6.85
C LYS A 67 6.21 7.37 6.29
N PRO A 68 7.26 6.55 6.39
CA PRO A 68 8.59 6.94 5.96
C PRO A 68 8.75 6.85 4.43
N VAL A 69 9.29 7.91 3.82
CA VAL A 69 9.51 8.06 2.38
C VAL A 69 10.93 8.54 2.07
N GLY A 70 11.38 8.30 0.84
CA GLY A 70 12.70 8.75 0.40
C GLY A 70 13.88 8.05 1.09
N PRO A 71 15.09 8.60 0.95
CA PRO A 71 16.34 8.02 1.44
C PRO A 71 16.50 8.18 2.97
N TYR A 72 17.59 7.62 3.48
CA TYR A 72 18.07 7.84 4.84
C TYR A 72 18.92 9.11 4.91
N TYR A 73 18.80 9.81 6.03
CA TYR A 73 19.52 11.04 6.36
C TYR A 73 20.20 10.90 7.72
N THR A 74 21.27 11.66 7.93
CA THR A 74 21.82 11.87 9.27
C THR A 74 20.88 12.75 10.11
N GLN A 75 21.11 12.79 11.42
CA GLN A 75 20.36 13.69 12.30
C GLN A 75 20.55 15.16 11.86
N GLU A 76 21.79 15.59 11.66
CA GLU A 76 22.13 16.96 11.23
C GLU A 76 21.47 17.35 9.90
N GLU A 77 21.49 16.45 8.92
CA GLU A 77 20.81 16.67 7.63
C GLU A 77 19.30 16.81 7.82
N SER A 78 18.69 15.94 8.65
CA SER A 78 17.26 15.97 8.90
C SER A 78 16.81 17.25 9.62
N GLU A 79 17.59 17.73 10.59
CA GLU A 79 17.33 18.97 11.33
C GLU A 79 17.44 20.20 10.42
N THR A 80 18.45 20.21 9.55
CA THR A 80 18.63 21.27 8.53
C THR A 80 17.44 21.34 7.59
N ILE A 81 17.03 20.21 7.01
CA ILE A 81 15.90 20.16 6.08
C ILE A 81 14.58 20.52 6.79
N THR A 82 14.41 20.10 8.04
CA THR A 82 13.24 20.46 8.86
C THR A 82 13.15 21.98 9.03
N ALA A 83 14.26 22.64 9.34
CA ALA A 83 14.31 24.10 9.50
C ALA A 83 14.03 24.86 8.18
N GLU A 84 14.51 24.35 7.04
CA GLU A 84 14.34 24.99 5.74
C GLU A 84 12.95 24.78 5.11
N THR A 85 12.35 23.61 5.31
CA THR A 85 11.17 23.17 4.54
C THR A 85 9.95 22.84 5.39
N GLY A 86 10.10 22.71 6.71
CA GLY A 86 9.05 22.20 7.60
C GLY A 86 8.76 20.70 7.45
N ALA A 87 9.57 19.97 6.69
CA ALA A 87 9.42 18.52 6.56
C ALA A 87 9.65 17.81 7.90
N VAL A 88 8.87 16.77 8.18
CA VAL A 88 8.97 15.98 9.41
C VAL A 88 9.82 14.74 9.15
N PHE A 89 10.66 14.37 10.11
CA PHE A 89 11.52 13.19 10.07
C PHE A 89 11.31 12.30 11.29
N ALA A 90 11.50 11.00 11.11
CA ALA A 90 11.50 10.02 12.19
C ALA A 90 12.74 9.11 12.10
N ALA A 91 13.26 8.73 13.26
CA ALA A 91 14.35 7.76 13.34
C ALA A 91 13.86 6.36 12.92
N ASP A 92 14.68 5.64 12.16
CA ASP A 92 14.41 4.25 11.81
C ASP A 92 14.57 3.37 13.07
N PRO A 93 13.59 2.51 13.40
CA PRO A 93 13.66 1.68 14.60
C PRO A 93 14.87 0.73 14.65
N ARG A 94 15.52 0.49 13.50
CA ARG A 94 16.73 -0.34 13.40
C ARG A 94 18.03 0.47 13.44
N GLY A 95 17.96 1.78 13.73
CA GLY A 95 19.14 2.64 13.88
C GLY A 95 19.85 3.01 12.57
N ARG A 96 19.18 2.88 11.42
CA ARG A 96 19.76 3.15 10.09
C ARG A 96 19.85 4.64 9.72
N GLY A 97 19.41 5.52 10.59
CA GLY A 97 19.31 6.97 10.36
C GLY A 97 17.87 7.48 10.42
N PHE A 98 17.64 8.67 9.85
CA PHE A 98 16.34 9.35 9.83
C PHE A 98 15.72 9.27 8.44
N ARG A 99 14.39 9.19 8.37
CA ARG A 99 13.65 9.27 7.10
C ARG A 99 12.56 10.32 7.20
N LYS A 100 12.32 11.02 6.08
CA LYS A 100 11.18 11.92 5.97
C LYS A 100 9.90 11.11 6.17
N VAL A 101 9.01 11.59 7.02
CA VAL A 101 7.68 11.00 7.23
C VAL A 101 6.61 11.89 6.62
N VAL A 102 5.59 11.26 6.05
CA VAL A 102 4.44 11.93 5.43
C VAL A 102 3.15 11.34 5.96
N ALA A 103 2.05 12.07 5.75
CA ALA A 103 0.73 11.61 6.10
C ALA A 103 0.36 10.34 5.30
N SER A 104 -0.32 9.41 5.97
CA SER A 104 -0.89 8.21 5.35
C SER A 104 -2.39 8.14 5.64
N PRO A 105 -3.19 9.03 5.04
CA PRO A 105 -4.63 9.10 5.28
C PRO A 105 -5.34 7.84 4.79
N LYS A 106 -6.54 7.61 5.32
CA LYS A 106 -7.35 6.47 4.89
C LYS A 106 -7.90 6.71 3.47
N PRO A 107 -7.85 5.70 2.58
CA PRO A 107 -8.47 5.80 1.28
C PRO A 107 -10.00 5.77 1.41
N LEU A 108 -10.70 6.67 0.72
CA LEU A 108 -12.16 6.76 0.74
C LEU A 108 -12.80 6.24 -0.55
N VAL A 109 -12.28 6.68 -1.71
CA VAL A 109 -12.83 6.33 -3.03
C VAL A 109 -11.71 6.11 -4.02
N ILE A 110 -11.74 4.99 -4.74
CA ILE A 110 -10.83 4.74 -5.86
C ILE A 110 -11.44 5.28 -7.15
N SER A 111 -10.71 6.18 -7.83
CA SER A 111 -11.15 6.68 -9.13
C SER A 111 -11.14 5.57 -10.18
N ASN A 112 -12.02 5.67 -11.18
CA ASN A 112 -12.14 4.69 -12.26
C ASN A 112 -12.44 3.24 -11.82
N GLN A 113 -12.91 3.01 -10.57
CA GLN A 113 -13.26 1.68 -10.06
C GLN A 113 -14.19 0.89 -10.99
N LYS A 114 -15.15 1.55 -11.65
CA LYS A 114 -16.10 0.91 -12.58
C LYS A 114 -15.39 0.37 -13.82
N SER A 115 -14.43 1.13 -14.37
CA SER A 115 -13.62 0.69 -15.52
C SER A 115 -12.67 -0.42 -15.13
N ILE A 116 -12.04 -0.32 -13.95
CA ILE A 116 -11.18 -1.38 -13.40
C ILE A 116 -11.98 -2.69 -13.27
N GLU A 117 -13.18 -2.63 -12.67
CA GLU A 117 -14.06 -3.79 -12.54
C GLU A 117 -14.45 -4.36 -13.91
N ALA A 118 -14.92 -3.51 -14.84
CA ALA A 118 -15.37 -3.96 -16.15
C ALA A 118 -14.27 -4.67 -16.94
N LEU A 119 -13.04 -4.11 -16.95
CA LEU A 119 -11.89 -4.72 -17.63
C LEU A 119 -11.48 -6.04 -16.98
N ALA A 120 -11.42 -6.10 -15.65
CA ALA A 120 -11.09 -7.33 -14.93
C ALA A 120 -12.14 -8.43 -15.17
N ARG A 121 -13.43 -8.09 -15.17
CA ARG A 121 -14.53 -9.03 -15.46
C ARG A 121 -14.54 -9.50 -16.92
N ALA A 122 -14.02 -8.69 -17.84
CA ALA A 122 -13.82 -9.07 -19.24
C ALA A 122 -12.61 -10.02 -19.45
N GLY A 123 -11.90 -10.39 -18.38
CA GLY A 123 -10.76 -11.30 -18.43
C GLY A 123 -9.40 -10.63 -18.60
N GLN A 124 -9.35 -9.30 -18.62
CA GLN A 124 -8.10 -8.54 -18.73
C GLN A 124 -7.39 -8.44 -17.39
N ILE A 125 -6.07 -8.23 -17.44
CA ILE A 125 -5.24 -8.03 -16.26
C ILE A 125 -5.06 -6.53 -16.03
N VAL A 126 -5.60 -6.02 -14.92
CA VAL A 126 -5.56 -4.58 -14.61
C VAL A 126 -4.57 -4.33 -13.48
N ILE A 127 -3.61 -3.43 -13.72
CA ILE A 127 -2.69 -2.91 -12.72
C ILE A 127 -3.20 -1.53 -12.30
N ALA A 128 -3.61 -1.38 -11.05
CA ALA A 128 -4.19 -0.14 -10.53
C ALA A 128 -3.66 0.16 -9.13
N VAL A 129 -4.03 1.32 -8.57
CA VAL A 129 -3.68 1.76 -7.21
C VAL A 129 -2.17 1.65 -6.88
N GLY A 130 -1.32 1.83 -7.90
CA GLY A 130 0.13 1.75 -7.72
C GLY A 130 0.63 2.75 -6.67
N GLY A 131 1.46 2.27 -5.74
CA GLY A 131 1.92 3.06 -4.60
C GLY A 131 0.84 3.41 -3.56
N GLY A 132 -0.37 2.83 -3.66
CA GLY A 132 -1.55 3.20 -2.88
C GLY A 132 -2.50 4.17 -3.59
N GLY A 133 -2.13 4.63 -4.79
CA GLY A 133 -2.88 5.64 -5.55
C GLY A 133 -2.41 7.07 -5.29
N ILE A 134 -2.69 7.96 -6.24
CA ILE A 134 -2.38 9.39 -6.13
C ILE A 134 -3.42 10.01 -5.18
N PRO A 135 -3.02 10.48 -3.99
CA PRO A 135 -3.96 11.09 -3.05
C PRO A 135 -4.52 12.39 -3.62
N ALA A 136 -5.84 12.51 -3.60
CA ALA A 136 -6.55 13.71 -4.03
C ALA A 136 -7.69 14.03 -3.06
N PHE A 137 -8.10 15.29 -3.03
CA PHE A 137 -9.23 15.76 -2.24
C PHE A 137 -10.00 16.82 -3.02
N TYR A 138 -11.26 17.08 -2.63
CA TYR A 138 -12.03 18.18 -3.17
C TYR A 138 -11.68 19.47 -2.42
N VAL A 139 -10.97 20.38 -3.09
CA VAL A 139 -10.68 21.71 -2.52
C VAL A 139 -11.93 22.58 -2.51
N GLN A 140 -12.83 22.35 -3.46
CA GLN A 140 -14.16 22.93 -3.60
C GLN A 140 -15.07 21.89 -4.26
N GLU A 141 -16.38 22.14 -4.28
CA GLU A 141 -17.34 21.27 -4.97
C GLU A 141 -16.89 21.01 -6.41
N ASN A 142 -16.82 19.74 -6.81
CA ASN A 142 -16.41 19.28 -8.14
C ASN A 142 -15.00 19.71 -8.59
N LYS A 143 -14.14 20.19 -7.68
CA LYS A 143 -12.75 20.57 -7.96
C LYS A 143 -11.77 19.71 -7.17
N LEU A 144 -11.20 18.71 -7.85
CA LEU A 144 -10.15 17.86 -7.29
C LEU A 144 -8.79 18.55 -7.33
N GLN A 145 -7.99 18.29 -6.29
CA GLN A 145 -6.60 18.69 -6.21
C GLN A 145 -5.80 17.57 -5.54
N GLY A 146 -4.57 17.33 -6.00
CA GLY A 146 -3.64 16.44 -5.31
C GLY A 146 -3.19 17.02 -3.96
N ILE A 147 -2.76 16.13 -3.07
CA ILE A 147 -2.27 16.50 -1.74
C ILE A 147 -1.05 15.68 -1.38
N ASP A 148 -0.05 16.29 -0.74
CA ASP A 148 1.17 15.61 -0.35
C ASP A 148 0.90 14.58 0.77
N ALA A 149 0.70 13.33 0.36
CA ALA A 149 0.51 12.19 1.25
C ALA A 149 0.94 10.90 0.54
N VAL A 150 1.04 9.81 1.27
CA VAL A 150 1.20 8.47 0.68
C VAL A 150 0.20 7.53 1.33
N ILE A 151 -0.75 7.07 0.55
CA ILE A 151 -1.77 6.13 1.01
C ILE A 151 -1.13 4.77 1.28
N ASP A 152 -1.66 4.02 2.24
CA ASP A 152 -1.25 2.64 2.44
C ASP A 152 -1.74 1.76 1.29
N LYS A 153 -0.80 1.07 0.62
CA LYS A 153 -1.09 0.24 -0.56
C LYS A 153 -1.95 -0.96 -0.22
N ASP A 154 -1.81 -1.53 0.98
CA ASP A 154 -2.58 -2.70 1.39
C ASP A 154 -4.02 -2.25 1.69
N LEU A 155 -4.22 -1.11 2.38
CA LEU A 155 -5.55 -0.52 2.59
C LEU A 155 -6.23 -0.07 1.28
N ALA A 156 -5.50 0.59 0.37
CA ALA A 156 -6.04 1.00 -0.92
C ALA A 156 -6.44 -0.20 -1.79
N SER A 157 -5.61 -1.25 -1.79
CA SER A 157 -5.91 -2.50 -2.50
C SER A 157 -7.09 -3.24 -1.88
N SER A 158 -7.22 -3.24 -0.55
CA SER A 158 -8.37 -3.78 0.17
C SER A 158 -9.66 -3.06 -0.21
N LEU A 159 -9.66 -1.72 -0.23
CA LEU A 159 -10.80 -0.91 -0.67
C LEU A 159 -11.17 -1.22 -2.13
N LEU A 160 -10.19 -1.26 -3.04
CA LEU A 160 -10.43 -1.60 -4.43
C LEU A 160 -11.04 -3.00 -4.56
N ALA A 161 -10.48 -3.99 -3.85
CA ALA A 161 -10.95 -5.37 -3.88
C ALA A 161 -12.41 -5.51 -3.41
N VAL A 162 -12.80 -4.77 -2.36
CA VAL A 162 -14.21 -4.68 -1.94
C VAL A 162 -15.07 -4.04 -3.04
N GLN A 163 -14.62 -2.93 -3.61
CA GLN A 163 -15.37 -2.16 -4.63
C GLN A 163 -15.62 -2.96 -5.93
N ILE A 164 -14.65 -3.77 -6.37
CA ILE A 164 -14.78 -4.62 -7.57
C ILE A 164 -15.39 -5.99 -7.26
N ARG A 165 -15.80 -6.23 -6.00
CA ARG A 165 -16.39 -7.48 -5.52
C ARG A 165 -15.47 -8.68 -5.77
N ALA A 166 -14.20 -8.54 -5.42
CA ALA A 166 -13.22 -9.60 -5.54
C ALA A 166 -13.57 -10.80 -4.64
N ASP A 167 -13.37 -12.01 -5.14
CA ASP A 167 -13.66 -13.24 -4.39
C ASP A 167 -12.58 -13.58 -3.36
N LYS A 168 -11.35 -13.09 -3.57
CA LYS A 168 -10.20 -13.27 -2.68
C LYS A 168 -9.33 -12.02 -2.72
N PHE A 169 -8.68 -11.73 -1.60
CA PHE A 169 -7.69 -10.67 -1.50
C PHE A 169 -6.36 -11.23 -1.01
N PHE A 170 -5.30 -11.04 -1.81
CA PHE A 170 -3.95 -11.50 -1.48
C PHE A 170 -3.05 -10.30 -1.20
N ILE A 171 -2.36 -10.33 -0.06
CA ILE A 171 -1.27 -9.41 0.27
C ILE A 171 0.03 -10.19 0.19
N LEU A 172 0.89 -9.81 -0.76
CA LEU A 172 2.22 -10.41 -0.90
C LEU A 172 3.26 -9.67 -0.05
N THR A 173 4.07 -10.44 0.65
CA THR A 173 5.17 -9.98 1.51
C THR A 173 6.35 -10.94 1.42
N ASP A 174 7.41 -10.67 2.18
CA ASP A 174 8.63 -11.46 2.30
C ASP A 174 8.50 -12.74 3.14
N VAL A 175 7.49 -12.82 4.02
CA VAL A 175 7.25 -13.99 4.88
C VAL A 175 6.15 -14.91 4.36
N PRO A 176 6.29 -16.23 4.53
CA PRO A 176 5.30 -17.19 4.05
C PRO A 176 4.00 -17.17 4.87
N LYS A 177 4.08 -16.85 6.17
CA LYS A 177 2.95 -16.76 7.12
C LYS A 177 3.17 -15.60 8.09
N VAL A 178 2.07 -15.07 8.59
CA VAL A 178 2.02 -14.14 9.72
C VAL A 178 2.34 -14.92 10.99
N CYS A 179 3.19 -14.34 11.84
CA CYS A 179 3.52 -14.91 13.14
C CYS A 179 3.06 -13.98 14.28
N ILE A 180 2.73 -14.58 15.42
CA ILE A 180 2.69 -13.88 16.72
C ILE A 180 3.96 -14.20 17.50
N ASN A 181 4.29 -13.36 18.49
CA ASN A 181 5.53 -13.41 19.26
C ASN A 181 6.77 -13.44 18.34
N TYR A 182 6.73 -12.66 17.27
CA TYR A 182 7.75 -12.65 16.22
C TYR A 182 9.15 -12.35 16.78
N ASN A 183 10.17 -13.06 16.30
CA ASN A 183 11.56 -13.01 16.79
C ASN A 183 11.73 -13.37 18.28
N THR A 184 10.86 -14.23 18.82
CA THR A 184 11.00 -14.77 20.18
C THR A 184 11.01 -16.30 20.16
N PRO A 185 11.46 -16.96 21.25
CA PRO A 185 11.35 -18.42 21.36
C PRO A 185 9.91 -18.95 21.33
N GLN A 186 8.91 -18.07 21.51
CA GLN A 186 7.48 -18.40 21.48
C GLN A 186 6.83 -18.03 20.14
N GLU A 187 7.64 -17.73 19.10
CA GLU A 187 7.15 -17.41 17.77
C GLU A 187 6.22 -18.52 17.25
N LYS A 188 5.04 -18.12 16.77
CA LYS A 188 4.05 -19.05 16.25
C LYS A 188 3.49 -18.53 14.93
N ALA A 189 3.73 -19.29 13.87
CA ALA A 189 3.11 -19.08 12.57
C ALA A 189 1.59 -19.37 12.65
N LEU A 190 0.82 -18.53 11.97
CA LEU A 190 -0.63 -18.60 11.95
C LEU A 190 -1.10 -19.13 10.59
N ASP A 191 -1.85 -20.24 10.58
CA ASP A 191 -2.41 -20.79 9.35
C ASP A 191 -3.73 -20.11 8.98
N ARG A 192 -4.60 -19.98 9.97
CA ARG A 192 -5.92 -19.36 9.86
C ARG A 192 -6.21 -18.59 11.13
N ILE A 193 -6.72 -17.37 11.00
CA ILE A 193 -7.16 -16.53 12.11
C ILE A 193 -8.50 -15.88 11.79
N THR A 194 -9.34 -15.73 12.82
CA THR A 194 -10.57 -14.96 12.72
C THR A 194 -10.28 -13.46 12.74
N ILE A 195 -11.20 -12.62 12.25
CA ILE A 195 -11.09 -11.17 12.42
C ILE A 195 -11.05 -10.77 13.91
N ALA A 196 -11.71 -11.54 14.78
CA ALA A 196 -11.71 -11.29 16.23
C ALA A 196 -10.31 -11.51 16.82
N ASP A 197 -9.65 -12.62 16.47
CA ASP A 197 -8.28 -12.88 16.86
C ASP A 197 -7.31 -11.87 16.26
N ALA A 198 -7.47 -11.53 14.98
CA ALA A 198 -6.62 -10.55 14.32
C ALA A 198 -6.70 -9.17 15.00
N LYS A 199 -7.91 -8.71 15.37
CA LYS A 199 -8.10 -7.47 16.14
C LYS A 199 -7.51 -7.56 17.54
N ARG A 200 -7.67 -8.69 18.23
CA ARG A 200 -7.08 -8.93 19.54
C ARG A 200 -5.55 -8.87 19.48
N TYR A 201 -4.93 -9.57 18.53
CA TYR A 201 -3.48 -9.55 18.32
C TYR A 201 -2.94 -8.17 17.94
N LEU A 202 -3.69 -7.38 17.16
CA LEU A 202 -3.36 -5.96 16.92
C LEU A 202 -3.35 -5.15 18.22
N ALA A 203 -4.37 -5.31 19.08
CA ALA A 203 -4.45 -4.61 20.36
C ALA A 203 -3.35 -5.05 21.35
N GLU A 204 -2.93 -6.32 21.29
CA GLU A 204 -1.80 -6.87 22.05
C GLU A 204 -0.42 -6.44 21.49
N GLY A 205 -0.37 -5.70 20.38
CA GLY A 205 0.88 -5.24 19.77
C GLY A 205 1.71 -6.35 19.11
N GLN A 206 1.09 -7.48 18.74
CA GLN A 206 1.76 -8.62 18.13
C GLN A 206 2.32 -8.34 16.73
N PHE A 207 1.80 -7.31 16.05
CA PHE A 207 2.17 -6.94 14.69
C PHE A 207 2.81 -5.55 14.66
N ALA A 208 3.97 -5.43 14.00
CA ALA A 208 4.68 -4.15 13.93
C ALA A 208 3.98 -3.13 13.01
N GLU A 209 3.84 -1.89 13.48
CA GLU A 209 3.19 -0.76 12.77
C GLU A 209 3.86 -0.38 11.45
N GLY A 210 5.17 -0.62 11.30
CA GLY A 210 5.91 -0.36 10.07
C GLY A 210 5.86 -1.47 9.02
N SER A 211 5.21 -2.61 9.30
CA SER A 211 5.20 -3.76 8.38
C SER A 211 3.89 -4.56 8.41
N MET A 212 3.69 -5.39 9.43
CA MET A 212 2.62 -6.39 9.43
C MET A 212 1.27 -5.83 9.88
N ALA A 213 1.23 -4.87 10.80
CA ALA A 213 -0.03 -4.34 11.30
C ALA A 213 -0.90 -3.67 10.21
N PRO A 214 -0.35 -2.85 9.27
CA PRO A 214 -1.11 -2.35 8.13
C PRO A 214 -1.73 -3.46 7.27
N LYS A 215 -0.99 -4.56 7.04
CA LYS A 215 -1.46 -5.73 6.27
C LYS A 215 -2.64 -6.41 6.94
N ILE A 216 -2.54 -6.60 8.26
CA ILE A 216 -3.63 -7.20 9.04
C ILE A 216 -4.86 -6.30 9.04
N ARG A 217 -4.70 -4.97 9.19
CA ARG A 217 -5.82 -4.02 9.09
C ARG A 217 -6.48 -4.04 7.71
N ALA A 218 -5.68 -4.09 6.64
CA ALA A 218 -6.19 -4.23 5.28
C ALA A 218 -6.95 -5.53 5.05
N ALA A 219 -6.42 -6.65 5.55
CA ALA A 219 -7.08 -7.94 5.48
C ALA A 219 -8.41 -7.95 6.25
N ILE A 220 -8.44 -7.43 7.48
CA ILE A 220 -9.67 -7.26 8.27
C ILE A 220 -10.69 -6.41 7.49
N SER A 221 -10.28 -5.26 6.98
CA SER A 221 -11.16 -4.36 6.21
C SER A 221 -11.76 -5.04 4.98
N PHE A 222 -10.99 -5.89 4.28
CA PHE A 222 -11.50 -6.64 3.14
C PHE A 222 -12.53 -7.68 3.59
N VAL A 223 -12.20 -8.46 4.62
CA VAL A 223 -13.05 -9.53 5.14
C VAL A 223 -14.38 -8.96 5.66
N GLU A 224 -14.34 -7.84 6.39
CA GLU A 224 -15.54 -7.15 6.86
C GLU A 224 -16.37 -6.54 5.72
N GLY A 225 -15.72 -5.94 4.72
CA GLY A 225 -16.40 -5.27 3.61
C GLY A 225 -16.96 -6.21 2.54
N SER A 226 -16.38 -7.40 2.38
CA SER A 226 -16.75 -8.36 1.30
C SER A 226 -17.38 -9.65 1.81
N GLY A 227 -17.14 -10.01 3.07
CA GLY A 227 -17.45 -11.34 3.59
C GLY A 227 -16.60 -12.48 3.01
N LYS A 228 -15.51 -12.16 2.32
CA LYS A 228 -14.59 -13.12 1.68
C LYS A 228 -13.27 -13.22 2.43
N ASP A 229 -12.52 -14.29 2.17
CA ASP A 229 -11.24 -14.55 2.82
C ASP A 229 -10.13 -13.64 2.26
N ALA A 230 -9.28 -13.11 3.15
CA ALA A 230 -8.01 -12.48 2.80
C ALA A 230 -6.84 -13.43 3.13
N ILE A 231 -5.76 -13.36 2.35
CA ILE A 231 -4.57 -14.20 2.53
C ILE A 231 -3.32 -13.32 2.54
N ILE A 232 -2.46 -13.49 3.54
CA ILE A 232 -1.15 -12.83 3.62
C ILE A 232 -0.08 -13.90 3.45
N THR A 233 0.79 -13.74 2.45
CA THR A 233 1.85 -14.72 2.16
C THR A 233 2.96 -14.15 1.30
N ASN A 234 3.93 -14.98 0.89
CA ASN A 234 4.93 -14.62 -0.11
C ASN A 234 4.58 -15.21 -1.49
N SER A 235 5.27 -14.77 -2.54
CA SER A 235 5.00 -15.21 -3.92
C SER A 235 5.17 -16.72 -4.12
N GLU A 236 6.11 -17.35 -3.41
CA GLU A 236 6.40 -18.78 -3.53
C GLU A 236 5.27 -19.68 -3.03
N LYS A 237 4.38 -19.17 -2.18
CA LYS A 237 3.26 -19.94 -1.61
C LYS A 237 1.93 -19.69 -2.32
N LEU A 238 1.91 -18.87 -3.38
CA LEU A 238 0.71 -18.66 -4.19
C LEU A 238 0.21 -19.97 -4.80
N GLY A 239 -1.09 -20.21 -4.69
CA GLY A 239 -1.74 -21.41 -5.24
C GLY A 239 -1.48 -22.71 -4.47
N MET A 240 -0.71 -22.68 -3.37
CA MET A 240 -0.49 -23.85 -2.52
C MET A 240 -1.59 -24.01 -1.47
N ASP A 241 -2.02 -25.24 -1.23
CA ASP A 241 -2.91 -25.56 -0.11
C ASP A 241 -2.22 -25.22 1.22
N ASN A 242 -2.92 -24.50 2.10
CA ASN A 242 -2.38 -23.92 3.34
C ASN A 242 -1.16 -22.99 3.13
N GLY A 243 -0.98 -22.45 1.93
CA GLY A 243 -0.04 -21.36 1.63
C GLY A 243 -0.57 -20.04 2.19
N GLY A 244 0.22 -19.40 3.07
CA GLY A 244 -0.18 -18.16 3.70
C GLY A 244 -0.93 -18.29 5.01
N THR A 245 -1.17 -17.13 5.63
CA THR A 245 -2.12 -16.96 6.72
C THR A 245 -3.45 -16.50 6.14
N ARG A 246 -4.50 -17.26 6.40
CA ARG A 246 -5.87 -16.92 6.00
C ARG A 246 -6.59 -16.15 7.10
N ILE A 247 -7.14 -14.99 6.75
CA ILE A 247 -7.98 -14.18 7.63
C ILE A 247 -9.43 -14.37 7.19
N VAL A 248 -10.28 -14.78 8.14
CA VAL A 248 -11.67 -15.18 7.92
C VAL A 248 -12.62 -14.48 8.88
N ILE A 249 -13.92 -14.44 8.56
CA ILE A 249 -14.93 -13.91 9.49
C ILE A 249 -15.04 -14.79 10.76
N VAL A 250 -15.19 -16.11 10.57
CA VAL A 250 -15.31 -17.14 11.63
C VAL A 250 -14.43 -18.35 11.37
#